data_AF-A0A7K4FR06-F1
#
_entry.id   AF-A0A7K4FR06-F1
#
_cell.length_a   1.000
_cell.length_b   1.000
_cell.length_c   1.000
_cell.angle_alpha   90.00
_cell.angle_beta   90.00
_cell.angle_gamma   90.00
#
_symmetry.space_group_name_H-M   'P 1'
#
loop_
_entity.id
_entity.type
_entity.pdbx_description
1 polymer ?
#
loop_
_entity_poly.entity_id
_entity_poly.type
_entity_poly.pdbx_seq_one_letter_code
_entity_poly.pdbx_strand_id
1 'polypeptide(L)'
;MVKFHAINRVMTVGTFLFFASLIVLAVGAIFHSNSKILVNAFLYGGLAFLISIILLVIGVVIGARSGKLQQRTGDIFGKKKKKE
;
A
#
# COMPACT_ATOMS: atom_id res chain seq x y z
N MET A 1 7.13 2.48 -27.41
CA MET A 1 7.03 1.89 -26.06
C MET A 1 7.69 0.53 -26.10
N VAL A 2 8.87 0.39 -25.50
CA VAL A 2 9.64 -0.86 -25.51
C VAL A 2 8.88 -1.86 -24.62
N LYS A 3 8.33 -2.93 -25.23
CA LYS A 3 7.66 -4.00 -24.50
C LYS A 3 8.70 -4.71 -23.64
N PHE A 4 8.62 -4.55 -22.32
CA PHE A 4 9.45 -5.33 -21.39
C PHE A 4 9.18 -6.81 -21.63
N HIS A 5 10.21 -7.55 -22.03
CA HIS A 5 10.15 -9.01 -22.15
C HIS A 5 9.80 -9.60 -20.79
N ALA A 6 8.98 -10.66 -20.75
CA ALA A 6 8.50 -11.25 -19.48
C ALA A 6 9.65 -11.59 -18.51
N ILE A 7 10.81 -11.98 -19.06
CA ILE A 7 12.06 -12.25 -18.32
C ILE A 7 12.58 -11.00 -17.58
N ASN A 8 12.59 -9.83 -18.24
CA ASN A 8 13.02 -8.59 -17.59
C ASN A 8 12.06 -8.20 -16.46
N ARG A 9 10.75 -8.45 -16.63
CA ARG A 9 9.77 -8.19 -15.57
C ARG A 9 10.00 -9.09 -14.36
N VAL A 10 10.24 -10.38 -14.56
CA VAL A 10 10.50 -11.34 -13.47
C VAL A 10 11.83 -11.01 -12.77
N MET A 11 12.87 -10.67 -13.53
CA MET A 11 14.16 -10.25 -12.97
C MET A 11 14.00 -8.99 -12.10
N THR A 12 13.31 -7.96 -12.60
CA THR A 12 13.03 -6.74 -11.82
C THR A 12 12.25 -7.05 -10.55
N VAL A 13 11.17 -7.82 -10.63
CA VAL A 13 10.37 -8.20 -9.46
C VAL A 13 11.20 -9.01 -8.45
N GLY A 14 12.04 -9.93 -8.93
CA GLY A 14 12.95 -10.72 -8.10
C GLY A 14 13.97 -9.84 -7.38
N THR A 15 14.56 -8.86 -8.07
CA THR A 15 15.48 -7.89 -7.47
C THR A 15 14.79 -7.03 -6.41
N PHE A 16 13.57 -6.55 -6.68
CA PHE A 16 12.79 -5.82 -5.67
C PHE A 16 12.47 -6.69 -4.44
N LEU A 17 12.06 -7.94 -4.64
CA LEU A 17 11.81 -8.88 -3.55
C LEU A 17 13.08 -9.17 -2.74
N PHE A 18 14.23 -9.28 -3.40
CA PHE A 18 15.52 -9.48 -2.75
C PHE A 18 15.93 -8.26 -1.90
N PHE A 19 15.79 -7.04 -2.41
CA PHE A 19 16.03 -5.85 -1.60
C PHE A 19 15.04 -5.73 -0.43
N ALA A 20 13.76 -6.06 -0.65
CA ALA A 20 12.78 -6.10 0.41
C ALA A 20 13.15 -7.11 1.51
N SER A 21 13.62 -8.31 1.15
CA SER A 21 14.05 -9.30 2.14
C SER A 21 15.29 -8.87 2.91
N LEU A 22 16.25 -8.18 2.28
CA LEU A 22 17.40 -7.59 2.97
C LEU A 22 16.99 -6.52 3.99
N ILE A 23 16.02 -5.68 3.64
CA ILE A 23 15.47 -4.68 4.57
C ILE A 23 14.82 -5.37 5.77
N VAL A 24 13.99 -6.39 5.54
CA VAL A 24 13.35 -7.18 6.61
C VAL A 24 14.40 -7.81 7.53
N LEU A 25 15.47 -8.39 6.97
CA LEU A 25 16.55 -8.99 7.74
C LEU A 25 17.29 -7.95 8.60
N ALA A 26 17.64 -6.80 8.03
CA ALA A 26 18.32 -5.73 8.76
C ALA A 26 17.46 -5.19 9.92
N VAL A 27 16.17 -4.99 9.66
CA VAL A 27 15.19 -4.57 10.68
C VAL A 27 15.09 -5.63 11.79
N GLY A 28 15.02 -6.92 11.43
CA GLY A 28 15.00 -8.02 12.38
C GLY A 28 16.26 -8.08 13.26
N ALA A 29 17.44 -7.86 12.67
CA ALA A 29 18.71 -7.84 13.41
C ALA A 29 18.81 -6.67 14.41
N ILE A 30 18.36 -5.48 14.00
CA ILE A 30 18.29 -4.30 14.88
C ILE A 30 17.37 -4.58 16.08
N PHE A 31 16.22 -5.19 15.83
CA PHE A 31 15.25 -5.51 16.86
C PHE A 31 15.67 -6.66 17.78
N HIS A 32 16.42 -7.64 17.27
CA HIS A 32 17.00 -8.70 18.10
C HIS A 32 18.03 -8.13 19.09
N SER A 33 18.82 -7.16 18.65
CA SER A 33 19.86 -6.53 19.47
C SER A 33 19.31 -5.58 20.53
N ASN A 34 18.12 -5.01 20.31
CA ASN A 34 17.48 -4.10 21.26
C ASN A 34 15.94 -4.27 21.26
N SER A 35 15.48 -5.22 22.08
CA SER A 35 14.07 -5.56 22.23
C SER A 35 13.18 -4.40 22.70
N LYS A 36 13.74 -3.41 23.42
CA LYS A 36 13.00 -2.21 23.84
C LYS A 36 12.65 -1.29 22.66
N ILE A 37 13.54 -1.21 21.66
CA ILE A 37 13.30 -0.46 20.42
C ILE A 37 12.19 -1.15 19.61
N LEU A 38 12.16 -2.49 19.57
CA LEU A 38 11.10 -3.24 18.90
C LEU A 38 9.71 -2.91 19.48
N VAL A 39 9.57 -2.95 20.80
CA VAL A 39 8.30 -2.64 21.48
C VAL A 39 7.86 -1.21 21.18
N ASN A 40 8.76 -0.23 21.28
CA ASN A 40 8.45 1.16 21.00
C ASN A 40 8.09 1.37 19.51
N ALA A 41 8.86 0.81 18.58
CA ALA A 41 8.59 0.91 17.16
C ALA A 41 7.24 0.27 16.78
N PHE A 42 6.91 -0.87 17.38
CA PHE A 42 5.61 -1.51 17.18
C PHE A 42 4.46 -0.70 17.79
N LEU A 43 4.66 -0.11 18.98
CA LEU A 43 3.64 0.68 19.66
C LEU A 43 3.37 1.98 18.88
N TYR A 44 4.40 2.76 18.56
CA TYR A 44 4.26 4.03 17.83
C TYR A 44 3.89 3.81 16.36
N GLY A 45 4.52 2.83 15.69
CA GLY A 45 4.20 2.48 14.31
C GLY A 45 2.79 1.90 14.17
N GLY A 46 2.39 1.02 15.10
CA GLY A 46 1.03 0.48 15.18
C GLY A 46 -0.02 1.55 15.45
N LEU A 47 0.26 2.49 16.37
CA LEU A 47 -0.60 3.66 16.60
C LEU A 47 -0.73 4.53 15.35
N ALA A 48 0.36 4.83 14.66
CA ALA A 48 0.32 5.59 13.41
C ALA A 48 -0.48 4.86 12.32
N PHE A 49 -0.36 3.54 12.23
CA PHE A 49 -1.15 2.72 11.32
C PHE A 49 -2.65 2.76 11.64
N LEU A 50 -3.02 2.64 12.92
CA LEU A 50 -4.41 2.78 13.36
C LEU A 50 -4.99 4.17 13.05
N ILE A 51 -4.22 5.25 13.29
CA ILE A 51 -4.63 6.61 12.93
C ILE A 51 -4.84 6.73 11.41
N SER A 52 -3.94 6.14 10.61
CA SER A 52 -4.06 6.13 9.15
C SER A 52 -5.32 5.39 8.68
N ILE A 53 -5.66 4.25 9.28
CA ILE A 53 -6.91 3.53 9.01
C ILE A 53 -8.12 4.42 9.32
N ILE A 54 -8.14 5.09 10.48
CA ILE A 54 -9.25 5.97 10.86
C ILE A 54 -9.42 7.10 9.85
N LEU A 55 -8.33 7.76 9.46
CA LEU A 55 -8.35 8.82 8.45
C LEU A 55 -8.83 8.30 7.09
N LEU A 56 -8.38 7.11 6.69
CA LEU A 56 -8.80 6.48 5.44
C LEU A 56 -10.29 6.14 5.47
N VAL A 57 -10.80 5.59 6.57
CA VAL A 57 -12.23 5.31 6.76
C VAL A 57 -13.05 6.60 6.70
N ILE A 58 -12.63 7.66 7.39
CA ILE A 58 -13.30 8.97 7.33
C ILE A 58 -13.31 9.50 5.89
N GLY A 59 -12.17 9.46 5.20
CA GLY A 59 -12.07 9.89 3.81
C GLY A 59 -12.97 9.09 2.87
N VAL A 60 -13.08 7.78 3.08
CA VAL A 60 -13.98 6.89 2.33
C VAL A 60 -15.44 7.23 2.62
N VAL A 61 -15.83 7.42 3.89
CA VAL A 61 -17.21 7.77 4.27
C VAL A 61 -17.62 9.11 3.69
N ILE A 62 -16.76 10.13 3.78
CA ILE A 62 -17.01 11.46 3.20
C ILE A 62 -17.10 11.37 1.68
N GLY A 63 -16.16 10.66 1.04
CA GLY A 63 -16.15 10.47 -0.41
C GLY A 63 -17.35 9.68 -0.93
N ALA A 64 -17.84 8.72 -0.15
CA ALA A 64 -19.02 7.92 -0.46
C ALA A 64 -20.30 8.76 -0.34
N ARG A 65 -20.44 9.55 0.72
CA ARG A 65 -21.55 10.51 0.88
C ARG A 65 -21.54 11.61 -0.19
N SER A 66 -20.36 12.01 -0.68
CA SER A 66 -20.23 13.02 -1.73
C SER A 66 -20.67 12.53 -3.11
N GLY A 67 -20.97 11.23 -3.30
CA GLY A 67 -21.29 10.63 -4.61
C GLY A 67 -20.11 10.59 -5.61
N LYS A 68 -19.04 11.36 -5.36
CA LYS A 68 -17.82 11.43 -6.17
C LYS A 68 -17.08 10.10 -6.25
N LEU A 69 -17.05 9.31 -5.18
CA LEU A 69 -16.46 7.97 -5.24
C LEU A 69 -17.28 7.05 -6.15
N GLN A 70 -18.61 7.11 -6.10
CA GLN A 70 -19.48 6.30 -6.95
C GLN A 70 -19.37 6.72 -8.43
N GLN A 71 -19.28 8.02 -8.72
CA GLN A 71 -18.99 8.56 -10.06
C GLN A 71 -17.62 8.11 -10.58
N ARG A 72 -16.56 8.26 -9.76
CA ARG A 72 -15.20 7.85 -10.14
C ARG A 72 -15.09 6.33 -10.31
N THR A 73 -15.73 5.54 -9.46
CA THR A 73 -15.82 4.08 -9.64
C THR A 73 -16.58 3.74 -10.92
N GLY A 74 -17.65 4.48 -11.25
CA GLY A 74 -18.39 4.32 -12.51
C GLY A 74 -17.56 4.66 -13.76
N ASP A 75 -16.72 5.69 -13.69
CA ASP A 75 -15.78 6.08 -14.75
C ASP A 75 -14.62 5.07 -14.90
N ILE A 76 -14.07 4.57 -13.78
CA ILE A 76 -12.97 3.59 -13.76
C ILE A 76 -13.45 2.21 -14.22
N PHE A 77 -14.65 1.78 -13.81
CA PHE A 77 -15.24 0.49 -14.19
C PHE A 77 -16.13 0.57 -15.44
N GLY A 78 -16.14 1.70 -16.15
CA GLY A 78 -16.63 1.77 -17.52
C GLY A 78 -18.12 1.50 -17.71
N LYS A 79 -19.00 1.82 -16.74
CA LYS A 79 -20.44 1.88 -17.02
C LYS A 79 -20.80 3.23 -17.66
N LYS A 80 -20.13 3.61 -18.75
CA LYS A 80 -20.72 4.50 -19.75
C LYS A 80 -21.85 3.71 -20.41
N LYS A 81 -23.06 3.74 -19.82
CA LYS A 81 -24.24 3.54 -20.65
C LYS A 81 -24.26 4.73 -21.62
N LYS A 82 -23.87 4.46 -22.87
CA LYS A 82 -24.35 5.21 -24.03
C LYS A 82 -25.83 5.47 -23.80
N LYS A 83 -26.21 6.71 -23.57
CA LYS A 83 -27.54 7.17 -23.94
C LYS A 83 -27.33 7.89 -25.26
N GLU A 84 -27.89 7.27 -26.29
CA GLU A 84 -28.25 7.87 -27.57
C GLU A 84 -29.05 9.16 -27.34
#